data_AF-A0A2A7S8J5-F1
#
_entry.id   AF-A0A2A7S8J5-F1
#
_cell.length_a   1.000
_cell.length_b   1.000
_cell.length_c   1.000
_cell.angle_alpha   90.00
_cell.angle_beta   90.00
_cell.angle_gamma   90.00
#
_symmetry.space_group_name_H-M   'P 1'
#
loop_
_entity.id
_entity.type
_entity.pdbx_description
1 polymer ?
#
loop_
_entity_poly.entity_id
_entity_poly.type
_entity_poly.pdbx_seq_one_letter_code
_entity_poly.pdbx_strand_id
1 'polypeptide(L)'
;MDSLDYVWALTSFGHLKVIELSRTSLSKRDEDAPPSQLVIARIYAKLRWFEQSNEVRRRWVVEAQARIAEGDFHPNFRNEIAELEGTA
;
A
#
# COMPACT_ATOMS: atom_id res chain seq x y z
N MET A 1 -9.83 -14.67 -7.32
CA MET A 1 -9.06 -14.47 -6.08
C MET A 1 -9.30 -13.03 -5.63
N ASP A 2 -10.49 -12.73 -5.13
CA ASP A 2 -10.80 -11.42 -4.55
C ASP A 2 -11.31 -11.67 -3.13
N SER A 3 -10.48 -11.37 -2.13
CA SER A 3 -10.80 -11.50 -0.72
C SER A 3 -10.37 -10.24 0.02
N LEU A 4 -10.92 -10.01 1.22
CA LEU A 4 -10.46 -8.94 2.12
C LEU A 4 -8.95 -9.06 2.38
N ASP A 5 -8.47 -10.28 2.61
CA ASP A 5 -7.06 -10.58 2.85
C ASP A 5 -6.16 -10.08 1.71
N TYR A 6 -6.55 -10.34 0.45
CA TYR A 6 -5.82 -9.84 -0.71
C TYR A 6 -5.82 -8.30 -0.80
N VAL A 7 -6.97 -7.67 -0.56
CA VAL A 7 -7.09 -6.19 -0.57
C VAL A 7 -6.25 -5.58 0.56
N TRP A 8 -6.22 -6.20 1.73
CA TRP A 8 -5.39 -5.78 2.86
C TRP A 8 -3.90 -5.93 2.57
N ALA A 9 -3.47 -7.06 2.01
CA ALA A 9 -2.11 -7.28 1.56
C ALA A 9 -1.70 -6.22 0.51
N LEU A 10 -2.56 -5.96 -0.48
CA LEU A 10 -2.31 -4.97 -1.53
C LEU A 10 -2.21 -3.54 -0.98
N THR A 11 -3.06 -3.18 -0.03
CA THR A 11 -3.05 -1.86 0.61
C THR A 11 -1.82 -1.68 1.50
N SER A 12 -1.44 -2.71 2.27
CA SER A 12 -0.21 -2.73 3.09
C SER A 12 1.05 -2.59 2.23
N PHE A 13 1.10 -3.31 1.10
CA PHE A 13 2.18 -3.18 0.14
C PHE A 13 2.24 -1.78 -0.48
N GLY A 14 1.08 -1.15 -0.73
CA GLY A 14 1.00 0.24 -1.15
C GLY A 14 1.65 1.20 -0.15
N HIS A 15 1.35 1.04 1.14
CA HIS A 15 1.95 1.83 2.23
C HIS A 15 3.48 1.66 2.27
N LEU A 16 3.96 0.42 2.21
CA LEU A 16 5.39 0.11 2.12
C LEU A 16 6.08 0.89 0.98
N LYS A 17 5.50 0.87 -0.23
CA LYS A 17 6.06 1.59 -1.38
C LYS A 17 6.05 3.10 -1.21
N VAL A 18 5.07 3.67 -0.51
CA VAL A 18 5.06 5.10 -0.17
C VAL A 18 6.22 5.46 0.77
N ILE A 19 6.51 4.61 1.77
CA ILE A 19 7.66 4.82 2.66
C ILE A 19 8.98 4.76 1.89
N GLU A 20 9.14 3.74 1.02
CA GLU A 20 10.32 3.60 0.16
C GLU A 20 10.51 4.82 -0.76
N LEU A 21 9.43 5.30 -1.39
CA LEU A 21 9.48 6.46 -2.28
C LEU A 21 9.91 7.72 -1.52
N SER A 22 9.35 7.92 -0.32
CA SER A 22 9.68 9.07 0.54
C SER A 22 11.15 9.07 0.94
N ARG A 23 11.72 7.89 1.22
CA ARG A 23 13.16 7.71 1.52
C ARG A 23 14.04 7.88 0.27
N THR A 24 13.60 7.38 -0.88
CA THR A 24 14.35 7.47 -2.15
C THR A 24 14.42 8.91 -2.66
N SER A 25 13.34 9.68 -2.53
CA SER A 25 13.28 11.10 -2.92
C SER A 25 14.27 11.98 -2.14
N LEU A 26 14.72 11.56 -0.95
CA LEU A 26 15.77 12.25 -0.20
C LEU A 26 17.17 12.01 -0.79
N SER A 27 17.34 10.94 -1.57
CA SER A 27 18.66 10.43 -1.99
C SER A 27 18.99 10.62 -3.47
N LYS A 28 18.01 10.83 -4.36
CA LYS A 28 18.26 11.02 -5.81
C LYS A 28 17.32 12.04 -6.43
N ARG A 29 17.91 12.98 -7.20
CA ARG A 29 17.23 14.11 -7.85
C ARG A 29 17.13 13.98 -9.38
N ASP A 30 17.57 12.86 -9.96
CA ASP A 30 17.70 12.73 -11.41
C ASP A 30 16.63 11.81 -12.04
N GLU A 31 15.85 12.46 -12.91
CA GLU A 31 15.40 11.99 -14.23
C GLU A 31 14.93 10.53 -14.36
N ASP A 32 13.80 10.20 -13.72
CA ASP A 32 12.72 9.31 -14.19
C ASP A 32 11.79 9.00 -13.00
N ALA A 33 10.50 8.70 -13.24
CA ALA A 33 9.59 8.33 -12.15
C ALA A 33 10.14 7.09 -11.42
N PRO A 34 10.41 7.15 -10.09
CA PRO A 34 10.99 6.01 -9.38
C PRO A 34 10.12 4.77 -9.53
N PRO A 35 10.69 3.55 -9.60
CA PRO A 35 9.92 2.31 -9.72
C PRO A 35 8.80 2.20 -8.67
N SER A 36 9.04 2.65 -7.44
CA SER A 36 8.04 2.67 -6.36
C SER A 36 6.83 3.56 -6.72
N GLN A 37 7.02 4.70 -7.41
CA GLN A 37 5.93 5.56 -7.88
C GLN A 37 5.04 4.85 -8.90
N LEU A 38 5.63 4.10 -9.85
CA LEU A 38 4.88 3.32 -10.83
C LEU A 38 4.07 2.20 -10.16
N VAL A 39 4.66 1.53 -9.17
CA VAL A 39 3.99 0.48 -8.40
C VAL A 39 2.83 1.06 -7.59
N ILE A 40 3.04 2.18 -6.89
CA ILE A 40 2.01 2.90 -6.14
C ILE A 40 0.82 3.25 -7.06
N ALA A 41 1.09 3.83 -8.24
CA ALA A 41 0.05 4.20 -9.19
C ALA A 41 -0.79 2.99 -9.63
N ARG A 42 -0.14 1.84 -9.91
CA ARG A 42 -0.83 0.59 -10.27
C ARG A 42 -1.67 0.03 -9.13
N ILE A 43 -1.15 0.07 -7.90
CA ILE A 43 -1.87 -0.37 -6.70
C ILE A 43 -3.13 0.48 -6.51
N TYR A 44 -3.02 1.81 -6.55
CA TYR A 44 -4.18 2.70 -6.40
C TYR A 44 -5.19 2.54 -7.51
N ALA A 45 -4.76 2.33 -8.76
CA ALA A 45 -5.67 2.03 -9.86
C ALA A 45 -6.46 0.73 -9.60
N LYS A 46 -5.80 -0.30 -9.06
CA LYS A 46 -6.44 -1.57 -8.72
C LYS A 46 -7.40 -1.44 -7.53
N LEU A 47 -7.03 -0.70 -6.49
CA LEU A 47 -7.89 -0.42 -5.34
C LEU A 47 -9.14 0.38 -5.74
N ARG A 48 -8.98 1.40 -6.60
CA ARG A 48 -10.11 2.15 -7.17
C ARG A 48 -11.05 1.25 -7.95
N TRP A 49 -10.52 0.30 -8.72
CA TRP A 49 -11.35 -0.68 -9.41
C TRP A 49 -12.14 -1.57 -8.43
N PHE A 50 -11.53 -2.02 -7.33
CA PHE A 50 -12.24 -2.76 -6.27
C PHE A 50 -13.36 -1.92 -5.66
N GLU A 51 -13.08 -0.66 -5.35
CA GLU A 51 -14.03 0.28 -4.76
C GLU A 51 -15.26 0.52 -5.64
N GLN A 52 -15.04 0.63 -6.95
CA GLN A 52 -16.10 0.89 -7.93
C GLN A 52 -16.84 -0.37 -8.40
N SER A 53 -16.29 -1.55 -8.11
CA SER A 53 -16.81 -2.80 -8.70
C SER A 53 -18.11 -3.29 -8.05
N ASN A 54 -18.17 -3.36 -6.72
CA ASN A 54 -19.38 -3.73 -5.97
C ASN A 54 -19.24 -3.35 -4.49
N GLU A 55 -20.36 -3.39 -3.77
CA GLU A 55 -20.41 -2.97 -2.37
C GLU A 55 -19.51 -3.80 -1.44
N VAL A 56 -19.41 -5.12 -1.67
CA VAL A 56 -18.57 -6.01 -0.84
C VAL A 56 -17.10 -5.65 -1.00
N ARG A 57 -16.62 -5.51 -2.24
CA ARG A 57 -15.25 -5.10 -2.56
C ARG A 57 -14.94 -3.70 -2.06
N ARG A 58 -15.91 -2.78 -2.16
CA ARG A 58 -15.82 -1.44 -1.58
C ARG A 58 -15.60 -1.49 -0.08
N ARG A 59 -16.39 -2.28 0.65
CA ARG A 59 -16.21 -2.48 2.10
C ARG A 59 -14.84 -3.04 2.43
N TRP A 60 -14.30 -3.94 1.61
CA TRP A 60 -12.94 -4.46 1.81
C TRP A 60 -11.86 -3.40 1.66
N VAL A 61 -11.99 -2.49 0.68
CA VAL A 61 -11.05 -1.38 0.50
C VAL A 61 -11.09 -0.44 1.70
N VAL A 62 -12.30 -0.08 2.16
CA VAL A 62 -12.48 0.78 3.34
C VAL A 62 -11.88 0.16 4.59
N GLU A 63 -12.19 -1.12 4.84
CA GLU A 63 -11.63 -1.87 5.97
C GLU A 63 -10.10 -1.96 5.91
N ALA A 64 -9.55 -2.31 4.74
CA ALA A 64 -8.10 -2.40 4.57
C ALA A 64 -7.43 -1.04 4.83
N GLN A 65 -8.00 0.06 4.34
CA GLN A 65 -7.49 1.41 4.58
C GLN A 65 -7.58 1.82 6.07
N ALA A 66 -8.65 1.45 6.76
CA ALA A 66 -8.79 1.68 8.20
C ALA A 66 -7.68 0.96 8.98
N ARG A 67 -7.41 -0.32 8.67
CA ARG A 67 -6.31 -1.08 9.28
C ARG A 67 -4.95 -0.41 9.08
N ILE A 68 -4.65 0.08 7.88
CA ILE A 68 -3.41 0.83 7.63
C ILE A 68 -3.33 2.08 8.50
N ALA A 69 -4.44 2.83 8.63
CA ALA A 69 -4.48 4.03 9.48
C ALA A 69 -4.31 3.72 10.98
N GLU A 70 -4.70 2.53 11.42
CA GLU A 70 -4.51 2.01 12.78
C GLU A 70 -3.12 1.38 13.00
N GLY A 71 -2.29 1.25 11.95
CA GLY A 71 -1.01 0.56 12.00
C GLY A 71 -1.11 -0.97 11.96
N ASP A 72 -2.29 -1.53 11.67
CA ASP A 72 -2.50 -2.96 11.46
C ASP A 72 -2.14 -3.37 10.02
N PHE A 73 -0.86 -3.61 9.81
CA PHE A 73 -0.31 -4.02 8.52
C PHE A 73 -0.42 -5.53 8.30
N HIS A 74 -0.62 -5.94 7.05
CA HIS A 74 -0.67 -7.35 6.69
C HIS A 74 0.62 -8.10 7.13
N PRO A 75 0.54 -9.32 7.68
CA PRO A 75 1.69 -10.06 8.22
C PRO A 75 2.88 -10.20 7.29
N ASN A 76 2.63 -10.29 5.98
CA ASN A 76 3.69 -10.37 4.97
C ASN A 76 4.57 -9.11 4.89
N PHE A 77 4.09 -7.94 5.33
CA PHE A 77 4.78 -6.66 5.18
C PHE A 77 4.97 -5.93 6.51
N ARG A 78 4.29 -6.34 7.59
CA ARG A 78 4.34 -5.65 8.89
C ARG A 78 5.76 -5.43 9.42
N ASN A 79 6.64 -6.43 9.27
CA ASN A 79 8.01 -6.36 9.80
C ASN A 79 8.84 -5.35 9.00
N GLU A 80 8.76 -5.43 7.67
CA GLU A 80 9.49 -4.52 6.77
C GLU A 80 9.01 -3.07 6.91
N ILE A 81 7.69 -2.87 7.10
CA ILE A 81 7.13 -1.56 7.40
C ILE A 81 7.65 -1.04 8.75
N ALA A 82 7.64 -1.86 9.81
CA ALA A 82 8.15 -1.46 11.12
C ALA A 82 9.64 -1.08 11.08
N GLU A 83 10.46 -1.83 10.34
CA GLU A 83 11.88 -1.52 10.12
C GLU A 83 12.06 -0.18 9.40
N LEU A 84 11.24 0.10 8.37
CA LEU A 84 11.29 1.35 7.62
C LEU A 84 10.59 2.52 8.31
N GLU A 85 9.78 2.30 9.33
CA GLU A 85 9.21 3.35 10.19
C GLU A 85 10.12 3.63 11.41
N GLY A 86 11.06 2.73 11.71
CA GLY A 86 11.95 2.83 12.87
C GLY A 86 11.28 2.41 14.18
N THR A 87 10.29 1.53 14.09
CA THR A 87 9.49 1.01 15.21
C THR A 87 9.74 -0.48 15.50
N ALA A 88 10.75 -1.07 14.84
CA ALA A 88 11.19 -2.45 15.02
C ALA A 88 12.10 -2.63 16.25
#